data_AF-A0AAV3UAH3-F1
#
_entry.id   AF-A0AAV3UAH3-F1
#
_cell.length_a   1.000
_cell.length_b   1.000
_cell.length_c   1.000
_cell.angle_alpha   90.00
_cell.angle_beta   90.00
_cell.angle_gamma   90.00
#
_symmetry.space_group_name_H-M   'P 1'
#
loop_
_entity.id
_entity.type
_entity.pdbx_description
1 polymer ?
#
loop_
_entity_poly.entity_id
_entity_poly.type
_entity_poly.pdbx_seq_one_letter_code
_entity_poly.pdbx_strand_id
1 'polypeptide(L)' 'MSISGWRRREDLEGGKQIRVWLSDGDDVELYVENLTYRGDGYAVYAYDVDADEWNTIAETDSRATAVEKATEWAKS' A
#
# COMPACT_ATOMS: atom_id res chain seq x y z
N MET A 1 -0.04 9.51 -10.08
CA MET A 1 -1.44 9.16 -9.79
C MET A 1 -1.71 9.62 -8.37
N SER A 2 -2.49 10.67 -8.23
CA SER A 2 -3.09 11.07 -6.96
C SER A 2 -4.35 10.23 -6.74
N ILE A 3 -4.64 9.91 -5.48
CA ILE A 3 -5.87 9.27 -5.06
C ILE A 3 -6.60 10.32 -4.21
N SER A 4 -7.86 10.62 -4.52
CA SER A 4 -8.63 11.61 -3.76
C SER A 4 -8.87 11.09 -2.35
N GLY A 5 -8.70 11.91 -1.32
CA GLY A 5 -8.82 11.48 0.08
C GLY A 5 -7.54 10.85 0.65
N TRP A 6 -6.43 10.87 -0.10
CA TRP A 6 -5.18 10.24 0.31
C TRP A 6 -3.98 11.11 -0.04
N ARG A 7 -3.04 11.23 0.90
CA ARG A 7 -1.73 11.84 0.67
C ARG A 7 -0.64 10.79 0.52
N ARG A 8 0.28 11.03 -0.41
CA ARG A 8 1.45 10.16 -0.60
C ARG A 8 2.47 10.41 0.51
N ARG A 9 3.04 9.34 1.05
CA ARG A 9 4.18 9.37 1.98
C ARG A 9 5.46 8.87 1.33
N GLU A 10 6.57 9.19 1.97
CA GLU A 10 7.87 8.61 1.66
C GLU A 10 7.91 7.13 2.08
N ASP A 11 8.80 6.39 1.45
CA ASP A 11 9.12 5.02 1.84
C ASP A 11 9.77 5.02 3.23
N LEU A 12 9.28 4.16 4.11
CA LEU A 12 9.71 4.05 5.51
C LEU A 12 10.79 2.98 5.69
N GLU A 13 11.06 2.16 4.67
CA GLU A 13 11.91 0.97 4.76
C GLU A 13 13.04 0.92 3.72
N GLY A 14 13.46 2.07 3.19
CA GLY A 14 14.71 2.18 2.44
C GLY A 14 14.75 1.37 1.14
N GLY A 15 13.64 1.33 0.41
CA GLY A 15 13.49 0.77 -0.93
C GLY A 15 12.46 -0.35 -1.04
N LYS A 16 11.95 -0.84 0.09
CA LYS A 16 10.95 -1.92 0.11
C LYS A 16 9.56 -1.42 -0.21
N GLN A 17 9.17 -0.23 0.25
CA GLN A 17 7.84 0.29 -0.02
C GLN A 17 7.88 1.12 -1.29
N ILE A 18 7.25 0.58 -2.33
CA ILE A 18 7.19 1.23 -3.64
C ILE A 18 6.29 2.46 -3.57
N ARG A 19 5.22 2.37 -2.79
CA ARG A 19 4.28 3.45 -2.53
C ARG A 19 3.66 3.29 -1.15
N VAL A 20 3.52 4.42 -0.47
CA VAL A 20 2.79 4.55 0.78
C VAL A 20 1.80 5.69 0.64
N TRP A 21 0.58 5.49 1.10
CA TRP A 21 -0.43 6.53 1.22
C TRP A 21 -1.01 6.54 2.62
N LEU A 22 -1.41 7.71 3.09
CA LEU A 22 -2.14 7.93 4.33
C LEU A 22 -3.46 8.60 3.96
N SER A 23 -4.56 8.11 4.50
CA SER A 23 -5.89 8.71 4.31
C SER A 23 -5.89 10.13 4.89
N ASP A 24 -6.78 10.99 4.40
CA ASP A 24 -6.89 12.37 4.91
C ASP A 24 -7.42 12.44 6.35
N GLY A 25 -8.06 11.36 6.82
CA GLY A 25 -8.50 11.18 8.21
C GLY A 25 -7.41 10.65 9.15
N ASP A 26 -6.25 10.29 8.62
CA ASP A 26 -5.13 9.64 9.32
C ASP A 26 -5.49 8.31 10.01
N ASP A 27 -6.60 7.70 9.60
CA ASP A 27 -7.17 6.46 10.13
C ASP A 27 -6.64 5.20 9.42
N VAL A 28 -6.16 5.33 8.18
CA VAL A 28 -5.68 4.19 7.40
C VAL A 28 -4.41 4.53 6.62
N GLU A 29 -3.45 3.63 6.67
CA GLU A 29 -2.26 3.64 5.83
C GLU A 29 -2.32 2.52 4.78
N LEU A 30 -1.91 2.82 3.56
CA LEU A 30 -1.91 1.87 2.44
C LEU A 30 -0.51 1.72 1.88
N TYR A 31 -0.04 0.48 1.82
CA TYR A 31 1.30 0.09 1.45
C TYR A 31 1.31 -0.76 0.19
N VAL A 32 2.25 -0.47 -0.71
CA VAL A 32 2.64 -1.37 -1.79
C VAL A 32 4.10 -1.74 -1.58
N GLU A 33 4.34 -3.01 -1.24
CA GLU A 33 5.67 -3.51 -0.90
C GLU A 33 6.28 -4.33 -2.03
N ASN A 34 7.60 -4.21 -2.20
CA ASN A 34 8.44 -5.02 -3.04
C ASN A 34 9.01 -6.20 -2.25
N LEU A 35 8.55 -7.41 -2.54
CA LEU A 35 8.99 -8.64 -1.88
C LEU A 35 9.96 -9.46 -2.75
N THR A 36 10.36 -8.95 -3.91
CA THR A 36 11.23 -9.65 -4.86
C THR A 36 12.61 -10.01 -4.30
N TYR A 37 13.10 -9.28 -3.30
CA TYR A 37 14.37 -9.58 -2.64
C TYR A 37 14.38 -10.91 -1.88
N ARG A 38 13.21 -11.45 -1.52
CA ARG A 38 13.04 -12.76 -0.88
C ARG A 38 12.47 -13.83 -1.81
N GLY A 39 12.36 -13.53 -3.11
CA GLY A 39 11.86 -14.47 -4.13
C GLY A 39 10.34 -14.44 -4.35
N ASP A 40 9.62 -13.50 -3.74
CA ASP A 40 8.18 -13.29 -3.94
C ASP A 40 7.92 -12.17 -4.97
N GLY A 41 6.66 -11.75 -5.11
CA GLY A 41 6.26 -10.63 -5.95
C GLY A 41 6.13 -9.31 -5.19
N TYR A 42 4.92 -8.78 -5.21
CA TYR A 42 4.49 -7.53 -4.61
C TYR A 42 3.24 -7.77 -3.78
N ALA A 43 3.12 -7.03 -2.68
CA ALA A 43 1.94 -7.11 -1.82
C ALA A 43 1.35 -5.73 -1.58
N VAL A 44 0.04 -5.72 -1.30
CA VAL A 44 -0.71 -4.54 -0.92
C VAL A 44 -1.30 -4.77 0.46
N TYR A 45 -1.00 -3.86 1.37
CA TYR A 45 -1.48 -3.92 2.75
C TYR A 45 -2.19 -2.63 3.13
N ALA A 46 -3.27 -2.75 3.87
CA ALA A 46 -3.90 -1.64 4.59
C ALA A 46 -3.63 -1.82 6.08
N TYR A 47 -3.16 -0.77 6.74
CA TYR A 47 -2.99 -0.73 8.19
C TYR A 47 -4.05 0.22 8.76
N ASP A 48 -4.92 -0.32 9.60
CA ASP A 48 -5.91 0.44 10.36
C ASP A 48 -5.24 0.98 11.62
N VAL A 49 -5.15 2.31 11.72
CA VAL A 49 -4.40 3.00 12.78
C VAL A 49 -5.14 2.91 14.11
N ASP A 50 -6.47 2.97 14.10
CA ASP A 50 -7.30 2.96 15.30
C ASP A 50 -7.41 1.55 15.89
N ALA A 51 -7.48 0.54 15.02
CA ALA A 51 -7.57 -0.86 15.42
C ALA A 51 -6.20 -1.53 15.67
N ASP A 52 -5.09 -0.89 15.27
CA ASP A 52 -3.74 -1.47 15.30
C ASP A 52 -3.69 -2.82 14.54
N GLU A 53 -4.31 -2.86 13.35
CA GLU A 53 -4.52 -4.09 12.58
C GLU A 53 -4.03 -3.99 11.13
N TRP A 54 -3.37 -5.05 10.67
CA TRP A 54 -2.93 -5.20 9.28
C TRP A 54 -3.89 -6.07 8.46
N ASN A 55 -4.30 -5.55 7.31
CA ASN A 55 -5.15 -6.22 6.34
C ASN A 55 -4.41 -6.44 5.04
N THR A 56 -4.37 -7.69 4.56
CA THR A 56 -3.82 -8.01 3.24
C THR A 56 -4.89 -7.79 2.18
N ILE A 57 -4.60 -6.92 1.21
CA ILE A 57 -5.52 -6.57 0.13
C ILE A 57 -5.25 -7.41 -1.12
N ALA A 58 -3.98 -7.59 -1.48
CA ALA A 58 -3.58 -8.36 -2.65
C ALA A 58 -2.12 -8.81 -2.59
N GLU A 59 -1.82 -9.92 -3.25
CA GLU A 59 -0.47 -10.39 -3.57
C GLU A 59 -0.39 -10.69 -5.07
N THR A 60 0.70 -10.30 -5.72
CA THR A 60 0.86 -10.43 -7.18
C THR A 60 2.31 -10.32 -7.62
N ASP A 61 2.69 -11.01 -8.69
CA ASP A 61 4.04 -10.89 -9.28
C ASP A 61 4.24 -9.61 -10.12
N SER A 62 3.21 -8.76 -10.23
CA SER A 62 3.22 -7.56 -11.08
C SER A 62 3.12 -6.28 -10.25
N ARG A 63 4.16 -5.45 -10.30
CA ARG A 63 4.17 -4.11 -9.69
C ARG A 63 3.00 -3.25 -10.16
N ALA A 64 2.68 -3.31 -11.46
CA ALA A 64 1.61 -2.51 -12.03
C ALA A 64 0.25 -2.93 -11.45
N THR A 65 0.02 -4.24 -11.33
CA THR A 65 -1.19 -4.82 -10.76
C THR A 65 -1.31 -4.50 -9.27
N ALA A 66 -0.22 -4.53 -8.50
CA ALA A 66 -0.23 -4.15 -7.10
C ALA A 66 -0.65 -2.67 -6.91
N VAL A 67 -0.09 -1.77 -7.72
CA VAL A 67 -0.45 -0.33 -7.66
C VAL A 67 -1.90 -0.10 -8.10
N GLU A 68 -2.38 -0.84 -9.09
CA GLU A 68 -3.78 -0.79 -9.52
C GLU A 68 -4.72 -1.25 -8.40
N LYS A 69 -4.46 -2.40 -7.78
CA LYS A 69 -5.25 -2.94 -6.66
C LYS A 69 -5.29 -2.00 -5.46
N ALA A 70 -4.16 -1.41 -5.10
CA ALA A 70 -4.10 -0.38 -4.06
C ALA A 70 -4.99 0.83 -4.42
N THR A 71 -4.92 1.28 -5.67
CA THR A 71 -5.71 2.44 -6.14
C THR A 71 -7.21 2.13 -6.23
N GLU A 72 -7.59 0.90 -6.57
CA GLU A 72 -8.99 0.44 -6.58
C GLU A 72 -9.54 0.39 -5.16
N TRP A 73 -8.79 -0.22 -4.23
CA TRP A 73 -9.19 -0.34 -2.83
C TRP A 73 -9.34 1.03 -2.16
N ALA A 74 -8.41 1.95 -2.42
CA ALA A 74 -8.47 3.31 -1.86
C ALA A 74 -9.65 4.16 -2.36
N LYS A 75 -10.38 3.72 -3.38
CA LYS A 75 -11.54 4.41 -3.98
C LYS A 75 -12.88 3.76 -3.64
N SER A 76 -12.89 2.55 -3.07
CA SER A 76 -14.12 1.84 -2.69
C SER A 76 -14.67 2.39 -1.38
#